data_AF-A0A2N1SW27-F1
#
_entry.id   AF-A0A2N1SW27-F1
#
_cell.length_a   1.000
_cell.length_b   1.000
_cell.length_c   1.000
_cell.angle_alpha   90.00
_cell.angle_beta   90.00
_cell.angle_gamma   90.00
#
_symmetry.space_group_name_H-M   'P 1'
#
loop_
_entity.id
_entity.type
_entity.pdbx_description
1 polymer ?
#
loop_
_entity_poly.entity_id
_entity_poly.type
_entity_poly.pdbx_seq_one_letter_code
_entity_poly.pdbx_strand_id
1 'polypeptide(L)'
;MFNILNEKDFKKDQTFLIKNGPSRTKLLRALNYAFSFKKNQPREVATFELKGNDIKEIDIIITGLVYDMKKPRAEKFNFYGIVKCADKKTVSIYGSYFCKQAKGEFTVVEI
;
A
#
# COMPACT_ATOMS: atom_id res chain seq x y z
N MET A 1 1.22 -18.98 0.13
CA MET A 1 1.72 -18.77 1.52
C MET A 1 2.44 -17.42 1.48
N PHE A 2 1.91 -16.41 2.16
CA PHE A 2 2.41 -15.03 2.07
C PHE A 2 3.79 -14.92 2.72
N ASN A 3 4.75 -14.31 2.03
CA ASN A 3 6.03 -13.92 2.64
C ASN A 3 5.78 -12.70 3.51
N ILE A 4 5.36 -12.93 4.75
CA ILE A 4 5.22 -11.88 5.74
C ILE A 4 6.63 -11.42 6.12
N LEU A 5 7.00 -10.22 5.70
CA LEU A 5 8.26 -9.57 6.07
C LEU A 5 8.32 -9.38 7.59
N ASN A 6 9.51 -9.60 8.18
CA ASN A 6 9.73 -9.28 9.59
C ASN A 6 9.87 -7.76 9.75
N GLU A 7 9.52 -7.21 10.91
CA GLU A 7 9.77 -5.80 11.22
C GLU A 7 11.24 -5.42 11.00
N LYS A 8 12.16 -6.34 11.31
CA LYS A 8 13.62 -6.18 11.11
C LYS A 8 14.03 -5.94 9.65
N ASP A 9 13.16 -6.26 8.69
CA ASP A 9 13.40 -6.01 7.27
C ASP A 9 13.07 -4.57 6.86
N PHE A 10 12.49 -3.77 7.77
CA PHE A 10 12.13 -2.37 7.56
C PHE A 10 13.05 -1.44 8.36
N LYS A 11 13.42 -0.33 7.73
CA LYS A 11 14.07 0.82 8.37
C LYS A 11 13.25 2.06 8.11
N LYS A 12 13.19 2.97 9.09
CA LYS A 12 12.60 4.30 8.88
C LYS A 12 13.25 4.98 7.67
N ASP A 13 12.44 5.65 6.86
CA ASP A 13 12.83 6.33 5.61
C ASP A 13 13.31 5.39 4.48
N GLN A 14 13.27 4.07 4.68
CA GLN A 14 13.54 3.10 3.61
C GLN A 14 12.41 3.15 2.57
N THR A 15 12.81 3.28 1.31
CA THR A 15 11.88 3.30 0.17
C THR A 15 11.95 2.01 -0.61
N PHE A 16 10.78 1.45 -0.91
CA PHE A 16 10.59 0.23 -1.68
C PHE A 16 9.90 0.56 -3.00
N LEU A 17 10.39 -0.01 -4.10
CA LEU A 17 9.82 0.18 -5.42
C LEU A 17 8.76 -0.90 -5.69
N ILE A 18 7.60 -0.48 -6.18
CA ILE A 18 6.49 -1.35 -6.58
C ILE A 18 6.67 -1.71 -8.07
N LYS A 19 6.84 -3.01 -8.34
CA LYS A 19 6.92 -3.59 -9.69
C LYS A 19 5.52 -3.77 -10.29
N ASN A 20 4.62 -4.36 -9.52
CA ASN A 20 3.21 -4.57 -9.84
C ASN A 20 2.34 -4.24 -8.62
N GLY A 21 1.11 -3.81 -8.84
CA GLY A 21 0.18 -3.50 -7.76
C GLY A 21 -1.28 -3.80 -8.12
N PRO A 22 -2.21 -3.57 -7.19
CA PRO A 22 -3.61 -3.88 -7.39
C PRO A 22 -4.22 -3.03 -8.50
N SER A 23 -5.22 -3.59 -9.19
CA SER A 23 -5.98 -2.85 -10.18
C SER A 23 -6.64 -1.61 -9.58
N ARG A 24 -6.88 -0.58 -10.40
CA ARG A 24 -7.57 0.66 -9.99
C ARG A 24 -8.88 0.38 -9.24
N THR A 25 -9.65 -0.62 -9.69
CA THR A 25 -10.90 -1.02 -9.05
C THR A 25 -10.69 -1.56 -7.63
N LYS A 26 -9.63 -2.36 -7.40
CA LYS A 26 -9.29 -2.85 -6.05
C LYS A 26 -8.81 -1.72 -5.14
N LEU A 27 -8.01 -0.78 -5.65
CA LEU A 27 -7.58 0.41 -4.88
C LEU A 27 -8.76 1.31 -4.51
N LEU A 28 -9.68 1.58 -5.44
CA LEU A 28 -10.89 2.36 -5.17
C LEU A 28 -11.89 1.61 -4.27
N ARG A 29 -11.93 0.28 -4.34
CA ARG A 29 -12.69 -0.53 -3.40
C ARG A 29 -12.10 -0.42 -2.00
N ALA A 30 -10.77 -0.55 -1.86
CA ALA A 30 -10.09 -0.35 -0.60
C ALA A 30 -10.36 1.03 0.01
N LEU A 31 -10.32 2.08 -0.82
CA LEU A 31 -10.73 3.43 -0.47
C LEU A 31 -12.17 3.45 0.05
N ASN A 32 -13.12 2.97 -0.76
CA ASN A 32 -14.53 3.02 -0.40
C ASN A 32 -14.80 2.22 0.88
N TYR A 33 -14.13 1.09 1.11
CA TYR A 33 -14.26 0.38 2.38
C TYR A 33 -13.66 1.16 3.54
N ALA A 34 -12.50 1.78 3.38
CA ALA A 34 -11.86 2.61 4.40
C ALA A 34 -12.74 3.80 4.86
N PHE A 35 -13.52 4.39 3.95
CA PHE A 35 -14.29 5.62 4.21
C PHE A 35 -15.82 5.44 4.28
N SER A 36 -16.40 4.43 3.62
CA SER A 36 -17.86 4.35 3.40
C SER A 36 -18.65 3.79 4.57
N PHE A 37 -18.02 3.17 5.57
CA PHE A 37 -18.78 2.65 6.69
C PHE A 37 -17.96 2.82 7.94
N LYS A 38 -18.59 3.36 8.99
CA LYS A 38 -18.18 3.30 10.40
C LYS A 38 -18.04 1.85 10.90
N LYS A 39 -17.43 0.95 10.13
CA LYS A 39 -16.90 -0.31 10.61
C LYS A 39 -15.63 0.04 11.35
N ASN A 40 -15.48 -0.47 12.56
CA ASN A 40 -14.31 -0.17 13.38
C ASN A 40 -12.97 -0.60 12.74
N GLN A 41 -12.96 -1.42 11.67
CA GLN A 41 -11.74 -1.83 10.94
C GLN A 41 -12.06 -2.31 9.50
N PRO A 42 -12.28 -1.42 8.50
CA PRO A 42 -12.27 -1.83 7.11
C PRO A 42 -10.85 -2.24 6.69
N ARG A 43 -10.62 -3.55 6.60
CA ARG A 43 -9.32 -4.15 6.23
C ARG A 43 -9.33 -4.55 4.76
N GLU A 44 -9.34 -3.59 3.85
CA GLU A 44 -9.05 -3.96 2.46
C GLU A 44 -7.53 -3.96 2.28
N VAL A 45 -7.02 -5.12 1.90
CA VAL A 45 -5.60 -5.37 1.71
C VAL A 45 -5.26 -5.22 0.23
N ALA A 46 -4.28 -4.38 -0.05
CA ALA A 46 -3.71 -4.18 -1.36
C ALA A 46 -2.38 -4.97 -1.43
N THR A 47 -2.34 -6.03 -2.22
CA THR A 47 -1.11 -6.79 -2.46
C THR A 47 -0.26 -6.06 -3.52
N PHE A 48 0.99 -5.79 -3.17
CA PHE A 48 1.98 -5.19 -4.06
C PHE A 48 3.16 -6.14 -4.24
N GLU A 49 3.70 -6.20 -5.45
CA GLU A 49 4.97 -6.87 -5.71
C GLU A 49 6.10 -5.85 -5.68
N LEU A 50 7.11 -6.10 -4.85
CA LEU A 50 8.31 -5.26 -4.77
C LEU A 50 9.30 -5.59 -5.89
N LYS A 51 10.03 -4.57 -6.37
CA LYS A 51 11.12 -4.71 -7.35
C LYS A 51 12.42 -5.12 -6.63
N GLY A 52 12.99 -6.26 -7.02
CA GLY A 52 14.25 -6.79 -6.46
C GLY A 52 14.58 -8.18 -7.03
N ASN A 53 15.70 -8.78 -6.59
CA ASN A 53 16.10 -10.14 -6.99
C ASN A 53 15.20 -11.23 -6.40
N ASP A 54 14.60 -10.97 -5.23
CA ASP A 54 13.54 -11.78 -4.65
C ASP A 54 12.23 -10.99 -4.78
N ILE A 55 11.27 -11.53 -5.55
CA ILE A 55 9.93 -10.95 -5.64
C ILE A 55 9.25 -11.18 -4.29
N LYS A 56 9.08 -10.10 -3.53
CA LYS A 56 8.34 -10.11 -2.27
C LYS A 56 6.95 -9.52 -2.52
N GLU A 57 5.93 -10.35 -2.46
CA GLU A 57 4.54 -9.91 -2.37
C GLU A 57 4.28 -9.41 -0.95
N ILE A 58 3.79 -8.17 -0.83
CA ILE A 58 3.48 -7.53 0.44
C ILE A 58 2.03 -7.07 0.46
N ASP A 59 1.34 -7.42 1.53
CA ASP A 59 -0.03 -7.02 1.80
C ASP A 59 -0.02 -5.71 2.60
N ILE A 60 -0.54 -4.64 1.99
CA ILE A 60 -0.63 -3.32 2.58
C ILE A 60 -2.10 -3.01 2.89
N ILE A 61 -2.39 -2.65 4.14
CA ILE A 61 -3.68 -2.11 4.53
C ILE A 61 -3.67 -0.62 4.20
N ILE A 62 -4.48 -0.19 3.23
CA ILE A 62 -4.57 1.23 2.84
C ILE A 62 -5.43 1.97 3.86
N THR A 63 -4.85 2.98 4.52
CA THR A 63 -5.49 3.80 5.56
C THR A 63 -5.88 5.20 5.08
N GLY A 64 -5.27 5.67 3.99
CA GLY A 64 -5.61 6.95 3.38
C GLY A 64 -5.15 7.01 1.93
N LEU A 65 -5.81 7.84 1.12
CA LEU A 65 -5.48 8.05 -0.30
C LEU A 65 -5.61 9.54 -0.62
N VAL A 66 -4.64 10.06 -1.35
CA VAL A 66 -4.56 11.44 -1.83
C VAL A 66 -4.41 11.40 -3.34
N TYR A 67 -5.31 12.03 -4.07
CA TYR A 67 -5.23 12.12 -5.52
C TYR A 67 -5.83 13.44 -6.02
N ASP A 68 -5.51 13.79 -7.26
CA ASP A 68 -6.05 14.98 -7.90
C ASP A 68 -7.54 14.79 -8.22
N MET A 69 -8.40 15.44 -7.42
CA MET A 69 -9.85 15.40 -7.60
C MET A 69 -10.35 16.19 -8.81
N LYS A 70 -9.51 17.04 -9.42
CA LYS A 70 -9.88 17.80 -10.63
C LYS A 70 -9.84 16.94 -11.89
N LYS A 71 -9.16 15.79 -11.84
CA LYS A 71 -9.10 14.85 -12.96
C LYS A 71 -10.21 13.79 -12.83
N PRO A 72 -11.00 13.52 -13.90
CA PRO A 72 -12.03 12.47 -13.87
C PRO A 72 -11.45 11.06 -13.69
N ARG A 73 -10.15 10.90 -13.96
CA ARG A 73 -9.39 9.69 -13.72
C ARG A 73 -8.06 10.05 -13.08
N ALA A 74 -7.87 9.69 -11.82
CA ALA A 74 -6.58 9.83 -11.16
C ALA A 74 -5.53 8.94 -11.84
N GLU A 75 -4.50 9.58 -12.38
CA GLU A 75 -3.38 8.93 -13.05
C GLU A 75 -2.31 8.46 -12.05
N LYS A 76 -2.27 9.16 -10.91
CA LYS A 76 -1.40 8.90 -9.77
C LYS A 76 -2.23 9.00 -8.49
N PHE A 77 -1.98 8.10 -7.55
CA PHE A 77 -2.48 8.15 -6.18
C PHE A 77 -1.30 8.17 -5.24
N ASN A 78 -1.35 9.02 -4.22
CA ASN A 78 -0.54 8.80 -3.04
C ASN A 78 -1.40 8.09 -1.99
N PHE A 79 -0.81 7.25 -1.16
CA PHE A 79 -1.54 6.48 -0.16
C PHE A 79 -0.77 6.42 1.15
N TYR A 80 -1.51 6.41 2.25
CA TYR A 80 -1.01 5.98 3.55
C TYR A 80 -1.45 4.54 3.76
N GLY A 81 -0.57 3.73 4.34
CA GLY A 81 -0.89 2.35 4.62
C GLY A 81 -0.13 1.78 5.79
N ILE A 82 -0.49 0.56 6.15
CA ILE A 82 0.15 -0.21 7.22
C ILE A 82 0.52 -1.59 6.66
N VAL A 83 1.77 -1.98 6.87
CA VAL A 83 2.22 -3.36 6.68
C VAL A 83 2.07 -4.08 8.02
N LYS A 84 1.38 -5.22 8.04
CA LYS A 84 1.35 -6.10 9.21
C LYS A 84 2.50 -7.08 9.13
N CYS A 85 3.40 -7.00 10.09
CA CYS A 85 4.54 -7.92 10.22
C CYS A 85 4.14 -9.18 11.00
N ALA A 86 4.96 -10.23 10.85
CA ALA A 86 4.70 -11.55 11.46
C ALA A 86 4.72 -11.53 12.99
N ASP A 87 5.46 -10.58 13.56
CA ASP A 87 5.60 -10.31 15.00
C ASP A 87 4.43 -9.50 15.59
N LYS A 88 3.33 -9.36 14.83
CA LYS A 88 2.12 -8.59 15.19
C LYS A 88 2.34 -7.08 15.29
N LYS A 89 3.50 -6.57 14.87
CA LYS A 89 3.75 -5.13 14.77
C LYS A 89 3.27 -4.58 13.42
N THR A 90 3.17 -3.26 13.36
CA THR A 90 2.62 -2.52 12.23
C THR A 90 3.57 -1.46 11.77
N VAL A 91 4.04 -1.56 10.53
CA VAL A 91 4.90 -0.54 9.93
C VAL A 91 4.04 0.43 9.13
N SER A 92 4.06 1.70 9.50
CA SER A 92 3.37 2.77 8.79
C SER A 92 4.16 3.18 7.57
N ILE A 93 3.47 3.30 6.43
CA ILE A 93 4.08 3.67 5.15
C ILE A 93 3.32 4.80 4.48
N TYR A 94 4.05 5.55 3.65
CA TYR A 94 3.49 6.49 2.69
C TYR A 94 4.00 6.13 1.30
N GLY A 95 3.09 5.96 0.35
CA GLY A 95 3.43 5.55 -1.00
C GLY A 95 2.80 6.38 -2.09
N SER A 96 3.32 6.19 -3.29
CA SER A 96 2.78 6.75 -4.51
C SER A 96 2.66 5.67 -5.58
N TYR A 97 1.57 5.69 -6.34
CA TYR A 97 1.21 4.64 -7.29
C TYR A 97 0.63 5.23 -8.57
N PHE A 98 1.16 4.80 -9.71
CA PHE A 98 0.74 5.21 -11.04
C PHE A 98 -0.16 4.15 -11.67
N CYS A 99 -1.46 4.43 -11.77
CA CYS A 99 -2.46 3.43 -12.15
C CYS A 99 -2.32 2.91 -13.58
N LYS A 100 -1.83 3.72 -14.53
CA LYS A 100 -1.63 3.26 -15.92
C LYS A 100 -0.45 2.30 -16.05
N GLN A 101 0.57 2.47 -15.22
CA GLN A 101 1.82 1.72 -15.30
C GLN A 101 1.86 0.54 -14.33
N ALA A 102 0.91 0.49 -13.39
CA ALA A 102 0.87 -0.43 -12.26
C ALA A 102 2.14 -0.44 -11.39
N LYS A 103 2.86 0.69 -11.38
CA LYS A 103 4.14 0.89 -10.70
C LYS A 103 4.05 2.01 -9.68
N GLY A 104 5.00 2.05 -8.76
CA GLY A 104 5.03 3.06 -7.72
C GLY A 104 6.18 2.85 -6.74
N GLU A 105 6.06 3.45 -5.58
CA GLU A 105 6.99 3.27 -4.47
C GLU A 105 6.29 3.55 -3.15
N PHE A 106 6.82 3.05 -2.05
CA PHE A 106 6.44 3.51 -0.72
C PHE A 106 7.64 3.62 0.21
N THR A 107 7.54 4.52 1.15
CA THR A 107 8.55 4.82 2.15
C THR A 107 8.01 4.50 3.54
N VAL A 108 8.85 3.89 4.38
CA VAL A 108 8.54 3.64 5.79
C VAL A 108 8.56 4.94 6.57
N VAL A 109 7.46 5.26 7.23
CA VAL A 109 7.29 6.48 8.03
C VAL A 109 7.55 6.21 9.52
N GLU A 110 7.02 5.09 10.03
CA GLU A 110 7.07 4.69 11.44
C GLU A 110 7.07 3.16 11.55
N ILE A 111 7.71 2.61 12.58
CA ILE A 111 7.86 1.17 12.86
C ILE A 111 7.20 0.86 14.21
#